data_AF-A0A7V2HH29-F1
#
_entry.id   AF-A0A7V2HH29-F1
#
_cell.length_a   1.000
_cell.length_b   1.000
_cell.length_c   1.000
_cell.angle_alpha   90.00
_cell.angle_beta   90.00
_cell.angle_gamma   90.00
#
_symmetry.space_group_name_H-M   'P 1'
#
loop_
_entity.id
_entity.type
_entity.pdbx_description
1 polymer ?
#
loop_
_entity_poly.entity_id
_entity_poly.type
_entity_poly.pdbx_seq_one_letter_code
_entity_poly.pdbx_strand_id
1 'polypeptide(L)'
;MSKPNVGIAQWLPVVALAWLVPGAGHFLLKRTTRAALLFFCILICFLAGLMMRGALFSPQTGDLFTTVIYCGGFIGNLANGIFYLLTIWLGYSQPDVAGHVHDYGTKFLVGAGLMNVLAMVDVYELVTGRKT
;
A
#
# COMPACT_ATOMS: atom_id res chain seq x y z
N MET A 1 3.88 -33.15 8.49
CA MET A 1 3.33 -32.07 9.34
C MET A 1 2.29 -31.32 8.53
N SER A 2 0.99 -31.64 8.70
CA SER A 2 -0.09 -30.95 7.99
C SER A 2 -0.18 -29.52 8.53
N LYS A 3 -0.05 -28.53 7.64
CA LYS A 3 -0.21 -27.12 8.00
C LYS A 3 -1.67 -26.92 8.45
N PRO A 4 -1.93 -26.25 9.58
CA PRO A 4 -3.31 -25.96 9.97
C PRO A 4 -3.98 -25.14 8.86
N ASN A 5 -5.12 -25.62 8.35
CA ASN A 5 -5.94 -24.87 7.42
C ASN A 5 -6.64 -23.76 8.22
N VAL A 6 -6.00 -22.60 8.25
CA VAL A 6 -6.52 -21.40 8.92
C VAL A 6 -7.71 -20.90 8.10
N GLY A 7 -8.90 -20.87 8.71
CA GLY A 7 -10.14 -20.53 8.01
C GLY A 7 -10.12 -19.10 7.49
N ILE A 8 -10.85 -18.81 6.40
CA ILE A 8 -10.93 -17.46 5.80
C ILE A 8 -11.31 -16.40 6.83
N ALA A 9 -12.22 -16.74 7.75
CA ALA A 9 -12.65 -15.86 8.84
C ALA A 9 -11.52 -15.42 9.80
N GLN A 10 -10.41 -16.15 9.86
CA GLN A 10 -9.30 -15.85 10.78
C GLN A 10 -8.26 -14.91 10.16
N TRP A 11 -7.90 -15.10 8.89
CA TRP A 11 -6.88 -14.26 8.25
C TRP A 11 -7.45 -13.04 7.54
N LEU A 12 -8.66 -13.12 6.99
CA LEU A 12 -9.29 -12.03 6.25
C LEU A 12 -9.39 -10.72 7.04
N PRO A 13 -9.89 -10.69 8.30
CA PRO A 13 -10.00 -9.42 9.03
C PRO A 13 -8.63 -8.80 9.34
N VAL A 14 -7.62 -9.62 9.62
CA VAL A 14 -6.27 -9.14 9.95
C VAL A 14 -5.59 -8.56 8.71
N VAL A 15 -5.73 -9.21 7.55
CA VAL A 15 -5.21 -8.72 6.28
C VAL A 15 -5.98 -7.49 5.80
N ALA A 16 -7.30 -7.45 5.95
CA ALA A 16 -8.10 -6.27 5.62
C ALA A 16 -7.72 -5.05 6.48
N LEU A 17 -7.44 -5.25 7.77
CA LEU A 17 -6.92 -4.19 8.63
C LEU A 17 -5.51 -3.77 8.26
N ALA A 18 -4.64 -4.71 7.87
CA ALA A 18 -3.30 -4.41 7.36
C ALA A 18 -3.34 -3.62 6.04
N TRP A 19 -4.32 -3.89 5.18
CA TRP A 19 -4.56 -3.09 3.98
C TRP A 19 -4.97 -1.67 4.34
N LEU A 20 -6.00 -1.54 5.19
CA LEU A 20 -6.63 -0.25 5.49
C LEU A 20 -5.66 0.68 6.21
N VAL A 21 -5.01 0.21 7.26
CA VAL A 21 -4.04 0.99 8.03
C VAL A 21 -2.70 0.25 7.98
N PRO A 22 -1.70 0.80 7.28
CA PRO A 22 -0.37 0.18 7.22
C PRO A 22 0.14 -0.18 8.62
N GLY A 23 0.57 -1.43 8.81
CA GLY A 23 1.06 -1.91 10.11
C GLY A 23 0.00 -2.34 11.14
N ALA A 24 -1.30 -2.08 10.94
CA ALA A 24 -2.34 -2.46 11.91
C ALA A 24 -2.49 -3.97 12.09
N GLY A 25 -2.30 -4.77 11.04
CA GLY A 25 -2.31 -6.24 11.16
C GLY A 25 -1.20 -6.78 12.07
N HIS A 26 -0.01 -6.16 12.05
CA HIS A 26 1.10 -6.52 12.95
C HIS A 26 0.82 -6.12 14.40
N PHE A 27 0.08 -5.03 14.61
CA PHE A 27 -0.35 -4.60 15.93
C PHE A 27 -1.30 -5.62 16.57
N LEU A 28 -2.27 -6.14 15.82
CA LEU A 28 -3.19 -7.20 16.28
C LEU A 28 -2.45 -8.50 16.64
N LEU A 29 -1.38 -8.81 15.91
CA LEU A 29 -0.50 -9.95 16.18
C LEU A 29 0.50 -9.70 17.34
N LYS A 30 0.33 -8.61 18.11
CA LYS A 30 1.21 -8.18 19.22
C LYS A 30 2.68 -7.94 18.82
N ARG A 31 2.96 -7.73 17.53
CA ARG A 31 4.31 -7.41 17.01
C ARG A 31 4.45 -5.90 16.79
N THR A 32 4.39 -5.14 17.87
CA THR A 32 4.33 -3.65 17.86
C THR A 32 5.54 -2.99 17.20
N THR A 33 6.74 -3.53 17.36
CA THR A 33 7.96 -2.98 16.72
C THR A 33 7.89 -3.04 15.20
N ARG A 34 7.43 -4.18 14.64
CA ARG A 34 7.28 -4.34 13.18
C ARG A 34 6.16 -3.45 12.65
N ALA A 35 5.05 -3.36 13.39
CA ALA A 35 3.95 -2.47 13.08
C ALA A 35 4.42 -1.02 12.95
N ALA A 36 5.15 -0.52 13.94
CA ALA A 36 5.68 0.85 13.95
C ALA A 36 6.66 1.09 12.80
N LEU A 37 7.65 0.20 12.60
CA LEU A 37 8.64 0.35 11.53
C LEU A 37 8.00 0.41 10.15
N LEU A 38 7.05 -0.49 9.85
CA LEU A 38 6.36 -0.51 8.57
C LEU A 38 5.45 0.70 8.40
N PHE A 39 4.70 1.07 9.43
CA PHE A 39 3.85 2.26 9.40
C PHE A 39 4.66 3.52 9.11
N PHE A 40 5.74 3.77 9.86
CA PHE A 40 6.57 4.95 9.66
C PHE A 40 7.29 4.93 8.31
N CYS A 41 7.79 3.78 7.86
CA CYS A 41 8.45 3.67 6.55
C CYS A 41 7.48 4.01 5.40
N ILE A 42 6.29 3.41 5.41
CA ILE A 42 5.25 3.65 4.40
C ILE A 42 4.75 5.10 4.46
N LEU A 43 4.52 5.63 5.67
CA LEU A 43 4.11 7.00 5.89
C LEU A 43 5.13 7.99 5.34
N ILE A 44 6.43 7.81 5.64
CA ILE A 44 7.49 8.69 5.15
C ILE A 44 7.60 8.63 3.63
N CYS A 45 7.57 7.44 3.04
CA CYS A 45 7.60 7.29 1.57
C CYS A 45 6.37 7.96 0.91
N PHE A 46 5.19 7.80 1.50
CA PHE A 46 3.97 8.40 0.99
C PHE A 46 4.00 9.93 1.09
N LEU A 47 4.37 10.47 2.26
CA LEU A 47 4.50 11.91 2.47
C LEU A 47 5.58 12.52 1.56
N ALA A 48 6.73 11.86 1.39
CA ALA A 48 7.74 12.28 0.44
C ALA A 48 7.19 12.33 -0.99
N GLY A 49 6.43 11.29 -1.40
CA GLY A 49 5.73 11.26 -2.68
C GLY A 49 4.78 12.43 -2.89
N LEU A 50 4.00 12.80 -1.86
CA LEU A 50 3.11 13.98 -1.91
C LEU A 50 3.86 15.30 -1.93
N MET A 51 4.93 15.45 -1.13
CA MET A 51 5.76 16.66 -1.10
C MET A 51 6.46 16.90 -2.44
N MET A 52 6.82 15.83 -3.13
CA MET A 52 7.38 15.85 -4.49
C MET A 52 6.31 16.03 -5.57
N ARG A 53 5.04 16.22 -5.18
CA ARG A 53 3.89 16.38 -6.07
C ARG A 53 3.78 15.21 -7.04
N GLY A 54 3.81 13.99 -6.50
CA GLY A 54 3.66 12.75 -7.26
C GLY A 54 2.22 12.49 -7.70
N ALA A 55 2.07 11.79 -8.82
CA ALA A 55 0.80 11.64 -9.52
C ALA A 55 0.04 10.44 -8.99
N LEU A 56 -1.27 10.63 -8.77
CA LEU A 56 -2.16 9.51 -8.52
C LEU A 56 -2.66 8.98 -9.85
N PHE A 57 -2.25 7.76 -10.21
CA PHE A 57 -2.77 7.06 -11.38
C PHE A 57 -4.29 6.91 -11.29
N SER A 58 -4.98 7.28 -12.36
CA SER A 58 -6.37 6.93 -12.62
C SER A 58 -6.42 5.73 -13.55
N PRO A 59 -7.38 4.80 -13.39
CA PRO A 59 -7.54 3.70 -14.34
C PRO A 59 -7.83 4.26 -15.74
N GLN A 60 -6.97 3.93 -16.70
CA GLN A 60 -7.11 4.30 -18.10
C GLN A 60 -6.92 3.04 -18.94
N THR A 61 -7.85 2.82 -19.86
CA THR A 61 -7.84 1.68 -20.78
C THR A 61 -7.58 2.18 -22.19
N GLY A 62 -6.56 1.63 -22.83
CA GLY A 62 -6.15 1.92 -24.20
C GLY A 62 -5.31 0.76 -24.71
N ASP A 63 -4.10 1.03 -25.18
CA ASP A 63 -3.14 -0.02 -25.53
C ASP A 63 -2.70 -0.85 -24.31
N LEU A 64 -2.15 -2.05 -24.56
CA LEU A 64 -1.73 -2.98 -23.50
C LEU A 64 -0.78 -2.31 -22.49
N PHE A 65 0.23 -1.59 -22.96
CA PHE A 65 1.19 -0.90 -22.10
C PHE A 65 0.54 0.18 -21.24
N THR A 66 -0.31 1.02 -21.82
CA THR A 66 -1.07 2.05 -21.10
C THR A 66 -1.94 1.42 -20.01
N THR A 67 -2.68 0.37 -20.37
CA THR A 67 -3.56 -0.31 -19.43
C THR A 67 -2.78 -0.91 -18.26
N VAL A 68 -1.66 -1.60 -18.53
CA VAL A 68 -0.82 -2.19 -17.47
C VAL A 68 -0.21 -1.13 -16.57
N ILE A 69 0.30 -0.04 -17.12
CA ILE A 69 0.94 1.04 -16.34
C ILE A 69 -0.10 1.77 -15.48
N TYR A 70 -1.21 2.22 -16.07
CA TYR A 70 -2.19 3.04 -15.36
C TYR A 70 -3.03 2.23 -14.38
N CYS A 71 -3.52 1.04 -14.77
CA CYS A 71 -4.26 0.19 -13.84
C CYS A 71 -3.34 -0.41 -12.77
N GLY A 72 -2.13 -0.82 -13.12
CA GLY A 72 -1.14 -1.30 -12.16
C GLY A 72 -0.71 -0.22 -11.16
N GLY A 73 -0.45 1.00 -11.66
CA GLY A 73 -0.17 2.17 -10.83
C GLY A 73 -1.35 2.54 -9.94
N PHE A 74 -2.58 2.45 -10.44
CA PHE A 74 -3.80 2.68 -9.66
C PHE A 74 -3.94 1.65 -8.53
N ILE A 75 -3.69 0.37 -8.80
CA ILE A 75 -3.68 -0.68 -7.76
C ILE A 75 -2.60 -0.40 -6.72
N GLY A 76 -1.41 0.03 -7.16
CA GLY A 76 -0.34 0.48 -6.25
C GLY A 76 -0.80 1.63 -5.37
N ASN A 77 -1.48 2.63 -5.93
CA ASN A 77 -2.02 3.74 -5.16
C ASN A 77 -3.09 3.29 -4.17
N LEU A 78 -4.03 2.46 -4.60
CA LEU A 78 -5.09 1.88 -3.76
C LEU A 78 -4.50 1.03 -2.61
N ALA A 79 -3.36 0.39 -2.83
CA ALA A 79 -2.68 -0.38 -1.80
C ALA A 79 -2.14 0.49 -0.64
N ASN A 80 -2.05 1.82 -0.78
CA ASN A 80 -1.75 2.71 0.34
C ASN A 80 -2.89 2.80 1.38
N GLY A 81 -4.05 2.19 1.12
CA GLY A 81 -5.15 2.10 2.09
C GLY A 81 -5.69 3.48 2.46
N ILE A 82 -5.74 3.76 3.77
CA ILE A 82 -6.27 5.02 4.31
C ILE A 82 -5.53 6.25 3.79
N PHE A 83 -4.24 6.14 3.48
CA PHE A 83 -3.47 7.27 2.96
C PHE A 83 -3.98 7.70 1.58
N TYR A 84 -4.29 6.75 0.70
CA TYR A 84 -4.90 7.04 -0.60
C TYR A 84 -6.30 7.65 -0.44
N LEU A 85 -7.14 7.05 0.41
CA LEU A 85 -8.49 7.56 0.68
C LEU A 85 -8.46 9.00 1.22
N LEU A 86 -7.55 9.30 2.13
CA LEU A 86 -7.35 10.65 2.66
C LEU A 86 -6.90 11.63 1.57
N THR A 87 -5.99 11.24 0.67
CA THR A 87 -5.57 12.14 -0.42
C THR A 87 -6.70 12.46 -1.39
N ILE A 88 -7.55 11.48 -1.72
CA ILE A 88 -8.72 11.72 -2.55
C ILE A 88 -9.73 12.61 -1.81
N TRP A 89 -9.98 12.35 -0.53
CA TRP A 89 -10.91 13.13 0.29
C TRP A 89 -10.45 14.59 0.48
N LEU A 90 -9.15 14.81 0.63
CA LEU A 90 -8.55 16.15 0.71
C LEU A 90 -8.44 16.86 -0.65
N GLY A 91 -8.87 16.22 -1.74
CA GLY A 91 -8.85 16.81 -3.09
C GLY A 91 -7.44 17.01 -3.63
N TYR A 92 -6.49 16.15 -3.26
CA TYR A 92 -5.14 16.20 -3.79
C TYR A 92 -5.18 16.07 -5.31
N SER A 93 -4.80 17.15 -5.98
CA SER A 93 -4.68 17.23 -7.43
C SER A 93 -3.29 17.72 -7.76
N GLN A 94 -2.63 16.97 -8.64
CA GLN A 94 -1.35 17.38 -9.15
C GLN A 94 -1.56 18.32 -10.34
N PRO A 95 -0.89 19.48 -10.37
CA PRO A 95 -0.89 20.30 -11.58
C PRO A 95 -0.01 19.65 -12.64
N ASP A 96 -0.44 19.83 -13.88
CA ASP A 96 0.21 19.28 -15.07
C ASP A 96 1.52 20.03 -15.35
N VAL A 97 2.57 19.63 -14.62
CA VAL A 97 3.91 20.22 -14.71
C VAL A 97 4.91 19.09 -14.94
N ALA A 98 5.53 19.10 -16.11
CA ALA A 98 6.59 18.16 -16.43
C ALA A 98 7.83 18.44 -15.55
N GLY A 99 8.40 17.39 -14.96
CA GLY A 99 9.67 17.50 -14.25
C GLY A 99 10.02 16.24 -13.47
N HIS A 100 11.32 15.92 -13.42
CA HIS A 100 11.83 14.69 -12.80
C HIS A 100 11.37 14.49 -11.35
N VAL A 101 11.22 15.57 -10.58
CA VAL A 101 10.76 15.51 -9.17
C VAL A 101 9.36 14.88 -9.07
N HIS A 102 8.45 15.21 -9.97
CA HIS A 102 7.08 14.68 -10.00
C HIS A 102 7.06 13.19 -10.36
N ASP A 103 7.92 12.78 -11.31
CA ASP A 103 8.07 11.38 -11.69
C ASP A 103 8.62 10.53 -10.55
N TYR A 104 9.58 11.06 -9.79
CA TYR A 104 10.08 10.40 -8.58
C TYR A 104 8.99 10.34 -7.51
N GLY A 105 8.23 11.42 -7.30
CA GLY A 105 7.12 11.46 -6.36
C GLY A 105 6.09 10.37 -6.64
N THR A 106 5.71 10.21 -7.91
CA THR A 106 4.78 9.17 -8.37
C THR A 106 5.30 7.77 -8.02
N LYS A 107 6.60 7.51 -8.20
CA LYS A 107 7.23 6.24 -7.85
C LYS A 107 7.25 5.99 -6.34
N PHE A 108 7.44 7.03 -5.54
CA PHE A 108 7.36 6.93 -4.07
C PHE A 108 5.94 6.58 -3.61
N LEU A 109 4.91 7.17 -4.20
CA LEU A 109 3.50 6.87 -3.87
C LEU A 109 3.14 5.41 -4.21
N VAL A 110 3.50 4.93 -5.40
CA VAL A 110 3.29 3.53 -5.79
C VAL A 110 4.13 2.60 -4.92
N GLY A 111 5.39 2.96 -4.67
CA GLY A 111 6.31 2.17 -3.84
C GLY A 111 5.83 2.01 -2.40
N ALA A 112 5.28 3.07 -1.80
CA ALA A 112 4.65 3.02 -0.47
C ALA A 112 3.47 2.02 -0.45
N GLY A 113 2.65 2.01 -1.50
CA GLY A 113 1.56 1.07 -1.64
C GLY A 113 2.04 -0.38 -1.78
N LEU A 114 3.06 -0.61 -2.60
CA LEU A 114 3.68 -1.94 -2.74
C LEU A 114 4.29 -2.43 -1.43
N MET A 115 4.91 -1.55 -0.63
CA MET A 115 5.38 -1.90 0.71
C MET A 115 4.23 -2.31 1.63
N ASN A 116 3.07 -1.65 1.52
CA ASN A 116 1.88 -2.08 2.27
C ASN A 116 1.37 -3.46 1.81
N VAL A 117 1.49 -3.78 0.51
CA VAL A 117 1.21 -5.15 0.02
C VAL A 117 2.14 -6.18 0.65
N LEU A 118 3.44 -5.88 0.76
CA LEU A 118 4.38 -6.77 1.44
C LEU A 118 4.03 -6.94 2.92
N ALA A 119 3.59 -5.87 3.60
CA ALA A 119 3.11 -5.95 4.98
C ALA A 119 1.87 -6.83 5.10
N MET A 120 0.90 -6.72 4.18
CA MET A 120 -0.27 -7.60 4.12
C MET A 120 0.12 -9.08 3.96
N VAL A 121 1.07 -9.38 3.07
CA VAL A 121 1.57 -10.74 2.85
C VAL A 121 2.30 -11.26 4.09
N ASP A 122 3.12 -10.44 4.76
CA ASP A 122 3.79 -10.84 6.01
C ASP A 122 2.76 -11.16 7.10
N VAL A 123 1.74 -10.33 7.28
CA VAL A 123 0.62 -10.58 8.21
C VAL A 123 -0.09 -11.90 7.87
N TYR A 124 -0.38 -12.15 6.59
CA TYR A 124 -0.99 -13.40 6.15
C TYR A 124 -0.12 -14.62 6.46
N GLU A 125 1.19 -14.54 6.23
CA GLU A 125 2.14 -15.61 6.57
C GLU A 125 2.22 -15.86 8.08
N LEU A 126 2.14 -14.81 8.89
CA LEU A 126 2.11 -14.91 10.35
C LEU A 126 0.84 -15.59 10.86
N VAL A 127 -0.33 -15.18 10.35
CA VAL A 127 -1.62 -15.80 10.73
C VAL A 127 -1.69 -17.26 10.27
N THR A 128 -1.14 -17.56 9.09
CA THR A 128 -1.14 -18.93 8.54
C THR A 128 -0.06 -19.85 9.13
N GLY A 129 0.76 -19.34 10.07
CA GLY A 129 1.84 -20.11 10.70
C GLY A 129 2.96 -20.50 9.71
N ARG A 130 3.08 -19.79 8.58
CA ARG A 130 4.15 -19.99 7.59
C ARG A 130 5.45 -19.28 7.99
N LYS A 131 5.35 -18.25 8.85
CA LYS A 131 6.46 -17.57 9.52
C LYS A 131 6.32 -17.68 11.03
N THR A 132 7.42 -17.99 11.72
CA THR A 132 7.50 -18.05 13.19
C THR A 132 7.74 -16.68 13.81
#